data_AF-A0A7G9YNJ1-F1
#
_entry.id   AF-A0A7G9YNJ1-F1
#
_cell.length_a   1.000
_cell.length_b   1.000
_cell.length_c   1.000
_cell.angle_alpha   90.00
_cell.angle_beta   90.00
_cell.angle_gamma   90.00
#
_symmetry.space_group_name_H-M   'P 1'
#
loop_
_entity.id
_entity.type
_entity.pdbx_description
1 polymer ?
#
loop_
_entity_poly.entity_id
_entity_poly.type
_entity_poly.pdbx_seq_one_letter_code
_entity_poly.pdbx_strand_id
1 'polypeptide(L)'
;MRGIEFHNREKETIEIRAILDRRPTLITFVYGPINSGKTELITHTIEELPDEYVVFYINLRTKSLSSYDDFIESLFEMEIAADGALKKGVGKETLAIEEVYSEAMLEDRCRYLLVDGFDEETTMAFLEANVLSEGEKELVRHHCGGKPICLVELANVGERGQKVKGMLTLEAGEIRPRIKVLKIANKKILFEGEEVELKYENIIKILDGFSDGGSYAYEMITPEIVYPVKENILFVDPVRGIIKPQSWLNLLAIREVVKDV
;
A
#
# COMPACT_ATOMS: atom_id res chain seq x y z
N MET A 1 23.05 -0.64 -7.27
CA MET A 1 22.35 -0.06 -6.10
C MET A 1 23.04 -0.60 -4.86
N ARG A 2 23.37 0.23 -3.86
CA ARG A 2 23.77 -0.31 -2.56
C ARG A 2 22.54 -1.00 -1.96
N GLY A 3 22.73 -2.21 -1.41
CA GLY A 3 21.72 -2.83 -0.57
C GLY A 3 21.58 -1.98 0.69
N ILE A 4 20.37 -1.49 0.94
CA ILE A 4 20.04 -0.81 2.18
C ILE A 4 19.42 -1.86 3.08
N GLU A 5 19.94 -2.00 4.30
CA GLU A 5 19.45 -2.97 5.27
C GLU A 5 18.01 -2.65 5.68
N PHE A 6 17.30 -3.68 6.15
CA PHE A 6 15.98 -3.52 6.73
C PHE A 6 16.02 -2.49 7.86
N HIS A 7 15.16 -1.48 7.79
CA HIS A 7 15.27 -0.29 8.64
C HIS A 7 13.94 0.07 9.30
N ASN A 8 13.98 0.24 10.62
CA ASN A 8 12.97 0.90 11.45
C ASN A 8 11.54 0.38 11.24
N ARG A 9 11.36 -0.89 11.64
CA ARG A 9 10.10 -1.65 11.63
C ARG A 9 9.98 -2.57 12.84
N GLU A 10 10.75 -2.30 13.89
CA GLU A 10 10.84 -3.15 15.08
C GLU A 10 9.48 -3.25 15.76
N LYS A 11 8.69 -2.17 15.77
CA LYS A 11 7.34 -2.16 16.31
C LYS A 11 6.44 -3.14 15.57
N GLU A 12 6.40 -3.08 14.24
CA GLU A 12 5.59 -3.97 13.42
C GLU A 12 6.09 -5.41 13.50
N THR A 13 7.41 -5.65 13.53
CA THR A 13 8.00 -6.97 13.72
C THR A 13 7.63 -7.57 15.07
N ILE A 14 7.71 -6.79 16.17
CA ILE A 14 7.27 -7.22 17.50
C ILE A 14 5.78 -7.58 17.50
N GLU A 15 4.96 -6.78 16.83
CA GLU A 15 3.52 -7.05 16.74
C GLU A 15 3.21 -8.32 15.95
N ILE A 16 3.91 -8.56 14.83
CA ILE A 16 3.79 -9.80 14.05
C ILE A 16 4.23 -11.00 14.89
N ARG A 17 5.35 -10.93 15.60
CA ARG A 17 5.78 -12.02 16.51
C ARG A 17 4.75 -12.29 17.60
N ALA A 18 4.22 -11.24 18.23
CA ALA A 18 3.16 -11.36 19.22
C ALA A 18 1.84 -11.92 18.64
N ILE A 19 1.59 -11.78 17.34
CA ILE A 19 0.48 -12.44 16.64
C ILE A 19 0.76 -13.94 16.51
N LEU A 20 1.97 -14.32 16.09
CA LEU A 20 2.38 -15.72 15.88
C LEU A 20 2.45 -16.52 17.20
N ASP A 21 2.79 -15.87 18.32
CA ASP A 21 2.84 -16.49 19.65
C ASP A 21 1.45 -16.79 20.25
N ARG A 22 0.36 -16.39 19.58
CA ARG A 22 -1.02 -16.60 20.02
C ARG A 22 -1.66 -17.76 19.27
N ARG A 23 -2.71 -18.35 19.86
CA ARG A 23 -3.54 -19.31 19.12
C ARG A 23 -4.10 -18.63 17.86
N PRO A 24 -4.04 -19.28 16.68
CA PRO A 24 -4.49 -18.70 15.43
C PRO A 24 -6.02 -18.66 15.38
N THR A 25 -6.60 -17.65 16.03
CA THR A 25 -8.06 -17.43 16.08
C THR A 25 -8.52 -16.29 15.19
N LEU A 26 -7.59 -15.48 14.66
CA LEU A 26 -7.88 -14.28 13.87
C LEU A 26 -7.07 -14.28 12.57
N ILE A 27 -7.68 -13.73 11.52
CA ILE A 27 -7.01 -13.36 10.27
C ILE A 27 -6.42 -11.96 10.46
N THR A 28 -5.12 -11.80 10.18
CA THR A 28 -4.46 -10.49 10.26
C THR A 28 -4.32 -9.87 8.88
N PHE A 29 -4.98 -8.73 8.67
CA PHE A 29 -4.81 -7.88 7.50
C PHE A 29 -3.68 -6.90 7.73
N VAL A 30 -2.54 -7.14 7.06
CA VAL A 30 -1.45 -6.19 7.00
C VAL A 30 -1.71 -5.23 5.84
N TYR A 31 -2.13 -4.01 6.15
CA TYR A 31 -2.64 -3.04 5.18
C TYR A 31 -1.88 -1.70 5.26
N GLY A 32 -2.03 -0.86 4.25
CA GLY A 32 -1.36 0.45 4.19
C GLY A 32 -1.07 0.91 2.76
N PRO A 33 -0.55 2.13 2.56
CA PRO A 33 -0.31 2.70 1.24
C PRO A 33 0.66 1.89 0.37
N ILE A 34 0.56 2.02 -0.95
CA ILE A 34 1.45 1.28 -1.86
C ILE A 34 2.91 1.69 -1.63
N ASN A 35 3.79 0.69 -1.65
CA ASN A 35 5.23 0.84 -1.39
C ASN A 35 5.58 1.37 0.02
N SER A 36 4.71 1.14 1.00
CA SER A 36 5.03 1.38 2.43
C SER A 36 5.98 0.35 3.05
N GLY A 37 6.37 -0.70 2.32
CA GLY A 37 7.27 -1.75 2.81
C GLY A 37 6.58 -2.98 3.42
N LYS A 38 5.27 -3.16 3.20
CA LYS A 38 4.52 -4.35 3.67
C LYS A 38 5.16 -5.69 3.27
N THR A 39 5.48 -5.87 1.99
CA THR A 39 6.08 -7.12 1.49
C THR A 39 7.45 -7.33 2.13
N GLU A 40 8.27 -6.29 2.20
CA GLU A 40 9.59 -6.34 2.83
C GLU A 40 9.50 -6.72 4.30
N LEU A 41 8.59 -6.12 5.06
CA LEU A 41 8.32 -6.45 6.47
C LEU A 41 7.97 -7.93 6.65
N ILE A 42 7.09 -8.47 5.81
CA ILE A 42 6.67 -9.88 5.91
C ILE A 42 7.80 -10.81 5.52
N THR A 43 8.49 -10.55 4.42
CA THR A 43 9.65 -11.35 3.99
C THR A 43 10.74 -11.36 5.05
N HIS A 44 11.10 -10.20 5.58
CA HIS A 44 12.09 -10.09 6.65
C HIS A 44 11.66 -10.84 7.91
N THR A 45 10.39 -10.72 8.32
CA THR A 45 9.89 -11.45 9.48
C THR A 45 9.96 -12.97 9.24
N ILE A 46 9.63 -13.46 8.04
CA ILE A 46 9.74 -14.87 7.66
C ILE A 46 11.19 -15.38 7.76
N GLU A 47 12.15 -14.59 7.28
CA GLU A 47 13.59 -14.93 7.34
C GLU A 47 14.11 -15.04 8.78
N GLU A 48 13.50 -14.32 9.73
CA GLU A 48 13.84 -14.38 11.15
C GLU A 48 13.08 -15.47 11.94
N LEU A 49 12.12 -16.16 11.32
CA LEU A 49 11.37 -17.21 12.02
C LEU A 49 12.26 -18.42 12.33
N PRO A 50 12.05 -19.10 13.47
CA PRO A 50 12.73 -20.36 13.76
C PRO A 50 12.41 -21.44 12.72
N ASP A 51 13.37 -22.34 12.46
CA ASP A 51 13.28 -23.42 11.44
C ASP A 51 12.08 -24.37 11.62
N GLU A 52 11.45 -24.39 12.80
CA GLU A 52 10.24 -25.18 13.08
C GLU A 52 8.98 -24.63 12.39
N TYR A 53 9.00 -23.36 11.98
CA TYR A 53 7.90 -22.75 11.25
C TYR A 53 7.91 -23.19 9.79
N VAL A 54 6.79 -23.75 9.33
CA VAL A 54 6.56 -24.01 7.91
C VAL A 54 5.74 -22.85 7.35
N VAL A 55 6.38 -22.03 6.53
CA VAL A 55 5.75 -20.86 5.90
C VAL A 55 5.18 -21.23 4.54
N PHE A 56 3.92 -20.84 4.29
CA PHE A 56 3.27 -20.89 2.98
C PHE A 56 3.08 -19.46 2.49
N TYR A 57 3.80 -19.07 1.44
CA TYR A 57 3.71 -17.75 0.84
C TYR A 57 3.09 -17.84 -0.54
N ILE A 58 1.95 -17.17 -0.74
CA ILE A 58 1.22 -17.17 -2.00
C ILE A 58 1.12 -15.74 -2.51
N ASN A 59 1.80 -15.46 -3.63
CA ASN A 59 1.72 -14.17 -4.29
C ASN A 59 0.59 -14.18 -5.34
N LEU A 60 -0.57 -13.64 -4.97
CA LEU A 60 -1.72 -13.58 -5.87
C LEU A 60 -1.51 -12.59 -7.05
N ARG A 61 -0.54 -11.68 -6.98
CA ARG A 61 -0.30 -10.70 -8.07
C ARG A 61 0.25 -11.33 -9.34
N THR A 62 0.89 -12.48 -9.23
CA THR A 62 1.45 -13.21 -10.38
C THR A 62 0.44 -14.15 -11.02
N LYS A 63 -0.77 -14.23 -10.47
CA LYS A 63 -1.78 -15.20 -10.85
C LYS A 63 -2.94 -14.49 -11.54
N SER A 64 -3.38 -15.03 -12.66
CA SER A 64 -4.60 -14.57 -13.33
C SER A 64 -5.77 -15.22 -12.62
N LEU A 65 -6.39 -14.50 -11.69
CA LEU A 65 -7.55 -14.97 -10.95
C LEU A 65 -8.80 -14.44 -11.64
N SER A 66 -9.47 -15.29 -12.41
CA SER A 66 -10.71 -14.95 -13.13
C SER A 66 -11.95 -15.65 -12.55
N SER A 67 -11.74 -16.64 -11.68
CA SER A 67 -12.80 -17.39 -11.02
C SER A 67 -12.41 -17.76 -9.59
N TYR A 68 -13.41 -18.18 -8.80
CA TYR A 68 -13.19 -18.78 -7.50
C TYR A 68 -12.32 -20.04 -7.60
N ASP A 69 -12.53 -20.86 -8.63
CA ASP A 69 -11.76 -22.07 -8.86
C ASP A 69 -10.28 -21.73 -9.12
N ASP A 70 -9.99 -20.70 -9.92
CA ASP A 70 -8.62 -20.22 -10.15
C ASP A 70 -7.94 -19.79 -8.84
N PHE A 71 -8.72 -19.16 -7.94
CA PHE A 71 -8.23 -18.78 -6.63
C PHE A 71 -7.93 -20.00 -5.76
N ILE A 72 -8.81 -20.99 -5.70
CA ILE A 72 -8.55 -22.22 -4.95
C ILE A 72 -7.36 -22.98 -5.53
N GLU A 73 -7.29 -23.16 -6.85
CA GLU A 73 -6.13 -23.75 -7.52
C GLU A 73 -4.85 -23.00 -7.13
N SER A 74 -4.90 -21.67 -7.10
CA SER A 74 -3.76 -20.86 -6.68
C SER A 74 -3.28 -21.11 -5.25
N LEU A 75 -4.17 -21.51 -4.33
CA LEU A 75 -3.81 -21.81 -2.95
C LEU A 75 -3.17 -23.20 -2.79
N PHE A 76 -3.53 -24.13 -3.68
CA PHE A 76 -3.16 -25.54 -3.58
C PHE A 76 -2.18 -26.00 -4.68
N GLU A 77 -1.76 -25.10 -5.57
CA GLU A 77 -0.64 -25.31 -6.49
C GLU A 77 0.61 -25.72 -5.70
N MET A 78 0.99 -26.99 -5.82
CA MET A 78 2.16 -27.56 -5.16
C MET A 78 3.44 -27.00 -5.78
N GLU A 79 4.27 -26.30 -4.99
CA GLU A 79 5.67 -26.14 -5.35
C GLU A 79 6.41 -27.47 -5.09
N ILE A 80 6.86 -28.10 -6.17
CA ILE A 80 7.80 -29.24 -6.10
C ILE A 80 9.17 -28.66 -5.74
N ALA A 81 9.66 -28.97 -4.54
CA ALA A 81 11.02 -28.63 -4.15
C ALA A 81 12.04 -29.41 -5.00
N ALA A 82 13.21 -28.80 -5.23
CA ALA A 82 14.28 -29.33 -6.08
C ALA A 82 14.85 -30.70 -5.64
N ASP A 83 14.43 -31.24 -4.50
CA ASP A 83 14.80 -32.54 -3.94
C ASP A 83 13.75 -33.63 -4.15
N GLY A 84 12.63 -33.34 -4.82
CA GLY A 84 11.58 -34.32 -5.12
C GLY A 84 10.69 -34.68 -3.91
N ALA A 85 10.78 -33.96 -2.80
CA ALA A 85 9.87 -34.13 -1.67
C ALA A 85 8.52 -33.43 -1.93
N LEU A 86 7.45 -34.21 -2.06
CA LEU A 86 6.08 -33.70 -2.03
C LEU A 86 5.75 -33.18 -0.62
N LYS A 87 5.73 -31.86 -0.41
CA LYS A 87 5.07 -31.30 0.79
C LYS A 87 3.56 -31.43 0.60
N LYS A 88 2.95 -32.23 1.48
CA LYS A 88 1.52 -32.54 1.48
C LYS A 88 0.72 -31.25 1.64
N GLY A 89 -0.10 -30.91 0.64
CA GLY A 89 -1.09 -29.86 0.75
C GLY A 89 -2.00 -30.12 1.95
N VAL A 90 -2.14 -29.12 2.81
CA VAL A 90 -3.14 -29.12 3.88
C VAL A 90 -4.50 -29.39 3.24
N GLY A 91 -5.31 -30.26 3.86
CA GLY A 91 -6.57 -30.75 3.29
C GLY A 91 -7.53 -29.63 2.90
N LYS A 92 -8.41 -29.93 1.94
CA LYS A 92 -9.56 -29.11 1.46
C LYS A 92 -10.58 -28.81 2.58
N GLU A 93 -10.18 -28.20 3.68
CA GLU A 93 -11.10 -27.48 4.56
C GLU A 93 -11.04 -26.01 4.12
N THR A 94 -11.72 -25.76 3.01
CA THR A 94 -11.59 -24.60 2.14
C THR A 94 -12.08 -23.32 2.82
N LEU A 95 -11.19 -22.34 3.00
CA LEU A 95 -11.55 -20.96 3.30
C LEU A 95 -11.94 -20.30 1.97
N ALA A 96 -13.24 -20.32 1.65
CA ALA A 96 -13.74 -19.70 0.44
C ALA A 96 -13.68 -18.16 0.57
N ILE A 97 -12.69 -17.48 -0.01
CA ILE A 97 -12.52 -16.02 0.25
C ILE A 97 -13.75 -15.18 -0.15
N GLU A 98 -14.50 -15.57 -1.19
CA GLU A 98 -15.75 -14.89 -1.54
C GLU A 98 -16.86 -15.11 -0.49
N GLU A 99 -17.03 -16.31 0.06
CA GLU A 99 -17.98 -16.60 1.15
C GLU A 99 -17.50 -16.02 2.49
N VAL A 100 -16.18 -15.99 2.73
CA VAL A 100 -15.55 -15.38 3.90
C VAL A 100 -15.81 -13.87 3.93
N TYR A 101 -15.74 -13.20 2.77
CA TYR A 101 -15.99 -11.76 2.67
C TYR A 101 -17.50 -11.42 2.62
N SER A 102 -18.34 -12.26 2.01
CA SER A 102 -19.77 -11.96 1.80
C SER A 102 -20.70 -12.49 2.90
N GLU A 103 -20.38 -13.61 3.55
CA GLU A 103 -21.25 -14.23 4.56
C GLU A 103 -20.78 -13.96 5.99
N ALA A 104 -20.77 -12.72 6.47
CA ALA A 104 -20.60 -12.37 7.91
C ALA A 104 -19.39 -13.02 8.66
N MET A 105 -18.46 -13.64 7.94
CA MET A 105 -17.49 -14.59 8.48
C MET A 105 -16.16 -13.92 8.84
N LEU A 106 -16.00 -12.63 8.57
CA LEU A 106 -14.85 -11.83 9.02
C LEU A 106 -15.18 -10.95 10.22
N GLU A 107 -16.46 -10.79 10.55
CA GLU A 107 -16.91 -10.04 11.73
C GLU A 107 -16.33 -10.70 12.99
N ASP A 108 -15.66 -9.91 13.84
CA ASP A 108 -14.88 -10.35 15.01
C ASP A 108 -13.73 -11.35 14.79
N ARG A 109 -13.45 -11.76 13.54
CA ARG A 109 -12.37 -12.70 13.18
C ARG A 109 -11.18 -12.03 12.49
N CYS A 110 -11.16 -10.70 12.46
CA CYS A 110 -10.11 -9.92 11.83
C CYS A 110 -9.30 -9.10 12.83
N ARG A 111 -8.00 -8.95 12.55
CA ARG A 111 -7.13 -7.92 13.10
C ARG A 111 -6.53 -7.13 11.95
N TYR A 112 -6.27 -5.85 12.18
CA TYR A 112 -5.66 -4.97 11.19
C TYR A 112 -4.35 -4.42 11.72
N LEU A 113 -3.27 -4.62 10.96
CA LEU A 113 -1.95 -4.05 11.21
C LEU A 113 -1.64 -3.04 10.10
N LEU A 114 -1.63 -1.75 10.46
CA LEU A 114 -1.27 -0.69 9.53
C LEU A 114 0.25 -0.60 9.38
N VAL A 115 0.73 -0.73 8.14
CA VAL A 115 2.13 -0.48 7.76
C VAL A 115 2.16 0.74 6.85
N ASP A 116 2.51 1.87 7.44
CA ASP A 116 2.54 3.17 6.79
C ASP A 116 3.96 3.57 6.36
N GLY A 117 4.08 4.71 5.68
CA GLY A 117 5.37 5.37 5.53
C GLY A 117 6.02 5.66 6.89
N PHE A 118 7.33 5.85 6.89
CA PHE A 118 8.06 6.29 8.06
C PHE A 118 7.52 7.63 8.58
N ASP A 119 7.54 7.80 9.89
CA ASP A 119 7.33 9.11 10.50
C ASP A 119 8.55 10.01 10.30
N GLU A 120 8.46 11.25 10.77
CA GLU A 120 9.52 12.24 10.58
C GLU A 120 10.82 11.82 11.28
N GLU A 121 10.73 11.31 12.51
CA GLU A 121 11.90 10.86 13.28
C GLU A 121 12.62 9.72 12.58
N THR A 122 11.87 8.70 12.16
CA THR A 122 12.40 7.57 11.40
C THR A 122 12.98 7.98 10.06
N THR A 123 12.31 8.90 9.36
CA THR A 123 12.80 9.43 8.08
C THR A 123 14.15 10.13 8.27
N MET A 124 14.29 10.96 9.31
CA MET A 124 15.53 11.66 9.59
C MET A 124 16.65 10.70 9.98
N ALA A 125 16.36 9.72 10.82
CA ALA A 125 17.32 8.67 11.20
C ALA A 125 17.83 7.89 9.96
N PHE A 126 16.93 7.54 9.03
CA PHE A 126 17.30 6.90 7.77
C PHE A 126 18.25 7.78 6.93
N LEU A 127 17.94 9.07 6.80
CA LEU A 127 18.73 10.00 6.00
C LEU A 127 20.13 10.25 6.61
N GLU A 128 20.21 10.29 7.93
CA GLU A 128 21.48 10.37 8.68
C GLU A 128 22.36 9.15 8.46
N ALA A 129 21.79 7.95 8.58
CA ALA A 129 22.50 6.69 8.37
C ALA A 129 23.09 6.58 6.94
N ASN A 130 22.46 7.23 5.96
CA ASN A 130 22.89 7.21 4.56
C ASN A 130 23.86 8.35 4.19
N VAL A 131 24.34 9.14 5.16
CA VAL A 131 25.38 10.17 5.01
C VAL A 131 25.01 11.27 3.99
N LEU A 132 23.74 11.70 3.99
CA LEU A 132 23.29 12.86 3.21
C LEU A 132 23.68 14.17 3.91
N SER A 133 24.01 15.20 3.12
CA SER A 133 24.20 16.56 3.65
C SER A 133 22.88 17.19 4.11
N GLU A 134 22.90 18.17 5.01
CA GLU A 134 21.67 18.82 5.52
C GLU A 134 20.77 19.37 4.41
N GLY A 135 21.36 19.96 3.35
CA GLY A 135 20.59 20.43 2.19
C GLY A 135 19.91 19.29 1.41
N GLU A 136 20.55 18.12 1.32
CA GLU A 136 19.96 16.95 0.70
C GLU A 136 18.89 16.30 1.58
N LYS A 137 19.09 16.25 2.90
CA LYS A 137 18.10 15.76 3.84
C LYS A 137 16.81 16.56 3.73
N GLU A 138 16.91 17.89 3.74
CA GLU A 138 15.75 18.77 3.63
C GLU A 138 15.04 18.60 2.28
N LEU A 139 15.80 18.52 1.19
CA LEU A 139 15.26 18.27 -0.13
C LEU A 139 14.47 16.95 -0.19
N VAL A 140 15.05 15.86 0.33
CA VAL A 140 14.44 14.53 0.34
C VAL A 140 13.21 14.51 1.25
N ARG A 141 13.32 15.04 2.47
CA ARG A 141 12.22 15.13 3.44
C ARG A 141 11.03 15.87 2.86
N HIS A 142 11.28 17.04 2.26
CA HIS A 142 10.23 17.87 1.69
C HIS A 142 9.46 17.19 0.55
N HIS A 143 10.07 16.28 -0.21
CA HIS A 143 9.46 15.70 -1.42
C HIS A 143 9.02 14.24 -1.29
N CYS A 144 9.81 13.40 -0.61
CA CYS A 144 9.49 11.99 -0.42
C CYS A 144 8.68 11.73 0.85
N GLY A 145 8.73 12.64 1.84
CA GLY A 145 8.30 12.32 3.21
C GLY A 145 8.97 11.03 3.68
N GLY A 146 8.21 10.16 4.36
CA GLY A 146 8.69 8.87 4.84
C GLY A 146 8.46 7.67 3.93
N LYS A 147 8.25 7.85 2.62
CA LYS A 147 7.99 6.70 1.72
C LYS A 147 9.26 5.85 1.54
N PRO A 148 9.36 4.61 2.05
CA PRO A 148 10.63 3.88 2.10
C PRO A 148 11.30 3.70 0.74
N ILE A 149 10.53 3.31 -0.29
CA ILE A 149 11.08 3.13 -1.65
C ILE A 149 11.68 4.44 -2.22
N CYS A 150 11.07 5.58 -1.91
CA CYS A 150 11.53 6.90 -2.37
C CYS A 150 12.85 7.26 -1.68
N LEU A 151 12.93 7.01 -0.38
CA LEU A 151 14.13 7.22 0.42
C LEU A 151 15.29 6.33 -0.05
N VAL A 152 15.03 5.04 -0.30
CA VAL A 152 16.01 4.08 -0.82
C VAL A 152 16.52 4.51 -2.20
N GLU A 153 15.62 4.94 -3.08
CA GLU A 153 15.99 5.41 -4.41
C GLU A 153 16.88 6.65 -4.34
N LEU A 154 16.52 7.65 -3.54
CA LEU A 154 17.30 8.89 -3.43
C LEU A 154 18.61 8.71 -2.66
N ALA A 155 18.68 7.79 -1.70
CA ALA A 155 19.95 7.42 -1.06
C ALA A 155 20.97 6.91 -2.09
N ASN A 156 20.50 6.24 -3.16
CA ASN A 156 21.32 5.59 -4.17
C ASN A 156 21.66 6.44 -5.41
N VAL A 157 21.22 7.70 -5.49
CA VAL A 157 21.41 8.58 -6.66
C VAL A 157 22.31 9.77 -6.32
N GLY A 158 23.19 10.15 -7.26
CA GLY A 158 24.06 11.33 -7.10
C GLY A 158 23.31 12.66 -7.31
N GLU A 159 22.57 12.81 -8.41
CA GLU A 159 21.83 14.04 -8.74
C GLU A 159 20.42 14.07 -8.12
N ARG A 160 20.35 14.04 -6.79
CA ARG A 160 19.08 13.98 -6.02
C ARG A 160 18.12 15.12 -6.37
N GLY A 161 18.62 16.33 -6.55
CA GLY A 161 17.83 17.52 -6.93
C GLY A 161 17.07 17.35 -8.24
N GLN A 162 17.73 16.85 -9.29
CA GLN A 162 17.08 16.60 -10.57
C GLN A 162 16.10 15.43 -10.45
N LYS A 163 16.49 14.37 -9.73
CA LYS A 163 15.68 13.18 -9.55
C LYS A 163 14.36 13.46 -8.85
N VAL A 164 14.40 14.21 -7.75
CA VAL A 164 13.20 14.63 -6.98
C VAL A 164 12.24 15.44 -7.84
N LYS A 165 12.76 16.43 -8.59
CA LYS A 165 11.92 17.22 -9.52
C LYS A 165 11.28 16.34 -10.59
N GLY A 166 12.05 15.39 -11.14
CA GLY A 166 11.56 14.41 -12.10
C GLY A 166 10.46 13.52 -11.53
N MET A 167 10.61 13.03 -10.30
CA MET A 167 9.60 12.24 -9.59
C MET A 167 8.28 13.02 -9.43
N LEU A 168 8.35 14.27 -8.96
CA LEU A 168 7.16 15.10 -8.78
C LEU A 168 6.48 15.41 -10.12
N THR A 169 7.27 15.79 -11.13
CA THR A 169 6.76 16.06 -12.49
C THR A 169 6.08 14.84 -13.08
N LEU A 170 6.66 13.64 -12.88
CA LEU A 170 6.08 12.39 -13.34
C LEU A 170 4.77 12.09 -12.61
N GLU A 171 4.77 12.15 -11.27
CA GLU A 171 3.58 11.87 -10.47
C GLU A 171 2.42 12.82 -10.79
N ALA A 172 2.69 14.13 -10.89
CA ALA A 172 1.71 15.12 -11.32
C ALA A 172 1.25 14.87 -12.77
N GLY A 173 2.18 14.48 -13.64
CA GLY A 173 1.93 14.11 -15.03
C GLY A 173 1.07 12.85 -15.21
N GLU A 174 1.08 11.93 -14.24
CA GLU A 174 0.22 10.75 -14.21
C GLU A 174 -1.16 11.03 -13.62
N ILE A 175 -1.22 11.77 -12.50
CA ILE A 175 -2.48 12.12 -11.84
C ILE A 175 -3.34 13.01 -12.74
N ARG A 176 -2.73 14.03 -13.36
CA ARG A 176 -3.42 15.02 -14.18
C ARG A 176 -4.32 14.42 -15.28
N PRO A 177 -3.86 13.54 -16.19
CA PRO A 177 -4.72 12.94 -17.21
C PRO A 177 -5.79 12.03 -16.61
N ARG A 178 -5.49 11.27 -15.54
CA ARG A 178 -6.48 10.40 -14.85
C ARG A 178 -7.65 11.21 -14.28
N ILE A 179 -7.43 12.46 -13.90
CA ILE A 179 -8.47 13.36 -13.41
C ILE A 179 -9.12 14.16 -14.56
N LYS A 180 -8.34 14.75 -15.47
CA LYS A 180 -8.86 15.59 -16.56
C LYS A 180 -9.70 14.84 -17.58
N VAL A 181 -9.50 13.52 -17.76
CA VAL A 181 -10.33 12.70 -18.65
C VAL A 181 -11.81 12.74 -18.25
N LEU A 182 -12.13 12.98 -16.98
CA LEU A 182 -13.51 13.08 -16.50
C LEU A 182 -14.24 14.34 -16.97
N LYS A 183 -13.53 15.38 -17.44
CA LYS A 183 -14.16 16.56 -18.06
C LYS A 183 -14.77 16.24 -19.43
N ILE A 184 -14.26 15.21 -20.10
CA ILE A 184 -14.60 14.88 -21.48
C ILE A 184 -15.34 13.55 -21.61
N ALA A 185 -15.13 12.63 -20.68
CA ALA A 185 -15.68 11.30 -20.71
C ALA A 185 -16.62 11.08 -19.52
N ASN A 186 -17.81 10.53 -19.79
CA ASN A 186 -18.76 10.11 -18.77
C ASN A 186 -18.31 8.75 -18.19
N LYS A 187 -17.21 8.77 -17.44
CA LYS A 187 -16.65 7.57 -16.81
C LYS A 187 -17.62 7.08 -15.74
N LYS A 188 -18.05 5.83 -15.86
CA LYS A 188 -18.90 5.16 -14.88
C LYS A 188 -18.10 4.10 -14.14
N ILE A 189 -18.45 3.86 -12.88
CA ILE A 189 -17.93 2.74 -12.10
C ILE A 189 -19.08 1.95 -11.50
N LEU A 190 -18.87 0.64 -11.32
CA LEU A 190 -19.77 -0.18 -10.52
C LEU A 190 -19.54 0.14 -9.04
N PHE A 191 -20.59 0.58 -8.35
CA PHE A 191 -20.58 0.92 -6.94
C PHE A 191 -21.89 0.43 -6.30
N GLU A 192 -21.78 -0.41 -5.27
CA GLU A 192 -22.94 -1.03 -4.59
C GLU A 192 -23.95 -1.72 -5.54
N GLY A 193 -23.45 -2.31 -6.63
CA GLY A 193 -24.27 -3.02 -7.62
C GLY A 193 -24.88 -2.12 -8.71
N GLU A 194 -24.68 -0.81 -8.65
CA GLU A 194 -25.17 0.14 -9.64
C GLU A 194 -24.03 0.80 -10.42
N GLU A 195 -24.28 1.11 -11.70
CA GLU A 195 -23.36 1.94 -12.49
C GLU A 195 -23.55 3.42 -12.13
N VAL A 196 -22.56 4.00 -11.47
CA VAL A 196 -22.56 5.41 -11.08
C VAL A 196 -21.61 6.21 -11.97
N GLU A 197 -22.12 7.30 -12.56
CA GLU A 197 -21.33 8.26 -13.33
C GLU A 197 -20.55 9.19 -12.40
N LEU A 198 -19.23 9.26 -12.62
CA LEU A 198 -18.33 10.08 -11.83
C LEU A 198 -18.44 11.55 -12.23
N LYS A 199 -18.54 12.43 -11.23
CA LYS A 199 -18.54 13.88 -11.45
C LYS A 199 -17.16 14.47 -11.20
N TYR A 200 -16.64 15.15 -12.21
CA TYR A 200 -15.33 15.80 -12.15
C TYR A 200 -15.23 16.76 -10.95
N GLU A 201 -16.25 17.58 -10.73
CA GLU A 201 -16.28 18.61 -9.69
C GLU A 201 -16.22 18.00 -8.29
N ASN A 202 -16.88 16.85 -8.08
CA ASN A 202 -16.88 16.14 -6.81
C ASN A 202 -15.49 15.58 -6.49
N ILE A 203 -14.80 15.03 -7.49
CA ILE A 203 -13.44 14.49 -7.33
C ILE A 203 -12.45 15.63 -7.08
N ILE A 204 -12.58 16.76 -7.77
CA ILE A 204 -11.75 17.94 -7.49
C ILE A 204 -11.97 18.44 -6.06
N LYS A 205 -13.22 18.49 -5.57
CA LYS A 205 -13.49 18.88 -4.18
C LYS A 205 -12.82 17.95 -3.17
N ILE A 206 -12.81 16.64 -3.42
CA ILE A 206 -12.09 15.65 -2.59
C ILE A 206 -10.58 15.94 -2.60
N LEU A 207 -10.00 16.20 -3.77
CA LEU A 207 -8.58 16.48 -3.92
C LEU A 207 -8.16 17.82 -3.33
N ASP A 208 -9.01 18.85 -3.45
CA ASP A 208 -8.80 20.18 -2.88
C ASP A 208 -8.82 20.16 -1.34
N GLY A 209 -9.49 19.18 -0.73
CA GLY A 209 -9.40 18.95 0.72
C GLY A 209 -7.98 18.71 1.25
N PHE A 210 -7.01 18.41 0.38
CA PHE A 210 -5.59 18.24 0.73
C PHE A 210 -4.75 19.53 0.56
N SER A 211 -5.37 20.67 0.27
CA SER A 211 -4.67 21.95 0.12
C SER A 211 -3.93 22.35 1.40
N ASP A 212 -4.55 22.18 2.57
CA ASP A 212 -4.00 22.61 3.87
C ASP A 212 -3.51 21.45 4.76
N GLY A 213 -3.79 20.20 4.39
CA GLY A 213 -3.50 19.03 5.23
C GLY A 213 -3.07 17.79 4.45
N GLY A 214 -2.50 16.81 5.16
CA GLY A 214 -2.08 15.53 4.58
C GLY A 214 -3.14 14.42 4.65
N SER A 215 -4.23 14.63 5.39
CA SER A 215 -5.32 13.67 5.55
C SER A 215 -6.54 14.38 6.15
N TYR A 216 -7.74 13.84 5.94
CA TYR A 216 -8.95 14.27 6.65
C TYR A 216 -9.91 13.10 6.87
N ALA A 217 -10.84 13.26 7.81
CA ALA A 217 -11.87 12.26 8.08
C ALA A 217 -12.93 12.24 6.97
N TYR A 218 -13.40 11.06 6.59
CA TYR A 218 -14.54 10.90 5.68
C TYR A 218 -15.75 10.35 6.44
N GLU A 219 -16.95 10.77 6.05
CA GLU A 219 -18.20 10.27 6.66
C GLU A 219 -18.64 8.96 6.03
N MET A 220 -18.54 8.85 4.70
CA MET A 220 -18.89 7.67 3.93
C MET A 220 -17.96 7.51 2.73
N ILE A 221 -17.80 6.27 2.26
CA ILE A 221 -17.11 5.99 1.01
C ILE A 221 -18.08 6.28 -0.13
N THR A 222 -17.67 7.15 -1.05
CA THR A 222 -18.44 7.49 -2.25
C THR A 222 -17.76 6.95 -3.50
N PRO A 223 -18.48 6.82 -4.64
CA PRO A 223 -17.88 6.49 -5.93
C PRO A 223 -16.69 7.39 -6.28
N GLU A 224 -16.78 8.68 -5.95
CA GLU A 224 -15.73 9.67 -6.18
C GLU A 224 -14.52 9.56 -5.23
N ILE A 225 -14.66 8.87 -4.09
CA ILE A 225 -13.52 8.44 -3.26
C ILE A 225 -12.92 7.15 -3.82
N VAL A 226 -13.77 6.18 -4.20
CA VAL A 226 -13.32 4.88 -4.74
C VAL A 226 -12.48 5.06 -5.99
N TYR A 227 -12.84 6.01 -6.85
CA TYR A 227 -12.12 6.24 -8.10
C TYR A 227 -10.63 6.61 -7.90
N PRO A 228 -10.26 7.70 -7.20
CA PRO A 228 -8.86 8.03 -6.91
C PRO A 228 -8.13 6.96 -6.10
N VAL A 229 -8.83 6.19 -5.25
CA VAL A 229 -8.22 5.06 -4.53
C VAL A 229 -7.80 3.96 -5.51
N LYS A 230 -8.68 3.56 -6.44
CA LYS A 230 -8.39 2.56 -7.48
C LYS A 230 -7.28 3.01 -8.44
N GLU A 231 -7.20 4.31 -8.71
CA GLU A 231 -6.15 4.90 -9.54
C GLU A 231 -4.83 5.12 -8.79
N ASN A 232 -4.71 4.60 -7.55
CA ASN A 232 -3.53 4.70 -6.69
C ASN A 232 -3.10 6.15 -6.40
N ILE A 233 -4.07 7.06 -6.28
CA ILE A 233 -3.86 8.47 -5.94
C ILE A 233 -4.07 8.67 -4.43
N LEU A 234 -5.16 8.11 -3.92
CA LEU A 234 -5.56 8.18 -2.52
C LEU A 234 -5.50 6.81 -1.84
N PHE A 235 -5.41 6.84 -0.53
CA PHE A 235 -5.48 5.70 0.38
C PHE A 235 -6.55 5.99 1.43
N VAL A 236 -7.41 5.01 1.67
CA VAL A 236 -8.43 5.03 2.70
C VAL A 236 -7.97 4.14 3.84
N ASP A 237 -7.96 4.69 5.06
CA ASP A 237 -7.77 3.95 6.29
C ASP A 237 -9.13 3.71 6.94
N PRO A 238 -9.74 2.52 6.75
CA PRO A 238 -11.07 2.24 7.29
C PRO A 238 -11.08 2.09 8.80
N VAL A 239 -9.95 1.76 9.43
CA VAL A 239 -9.84 1.62 10.89
C VAL A 239 -9.86 3.00 11.55
N ARG A 240 -9.19 3.98 10.94
CA ARG A 240 -9.13 5.36 11.46
C ARG A 240 -10.22 6.28 10.89
N GLY A 241 -10.95 5.85 9.86
CA GLY A 241 -11.96 6.67 9.18
C GLY A 241 -11.38 7.88 8.45
N ILE A 242 -10.16 7.76 7.92
CA ILE A 242 -9.47 8.86 7.22
C ILE A 242 -9.16 8.52 5.77
N ILE A 243 -9.10 9.56 4.95
CA ILE A 243 -8.56 9.51 3.60
C ILE A 243 -7.30 10.38 3.53
N LYS A 244 -6.30 9.91 2.79
CA LYS A 244 -5.03 10.60 2.58
C LYS A 244 -4.45 10.28 1.20
N PRO A 245 -3.51 11.06 0.67
CA PRO A 245 -2.75 10.67 -0.52
C PRO A 245 -1.93 9.40 -0.25
N GLN A 246 -1.68 8.61 -1.30
CA GLN A 246 -0.89 7.37 -1.20
C GLN A 246 0.54 7.61 -0.67
N SER A 247 1.08 8.80 -0.90
CA SER A 247 2.36 9.22 -0.33
C SER A 247 2.47 10.73 -0.28
N TRP A 248 3.52 11.24 0.38
CA TRP A 248 3.81 12.66 0.39
C TRP A 248 4.04 13.23 -1.02
N LEU A 249 4.67 12.45 -1.91
CA LEU A 249 4.82 12.83 -3.31
C LEU A 249 3.46 12.99 -4.01
N ASN A 250 2.51 12.09 -3.73
CA ASN A 250 1.14 12.21 -4.22
C ASN A 250 0.46 13.47 -3.67
N LEU A 251 0.67 13.82 -2.40
CA LEU A 251 0.14 15.06 -1.82
C LEU A 251 0.62 16.29 -2.60
N LEU A 252 1.93 16.38 -2.86
CA LEU A 252 2.50 17.48 -3.64
C LEU A 252 1.96 17.51 -5.07
N ALA A 253 1.91 16.35 -5.73
CA ALA A 253 1.39 16.22 -7.08
C ALA A 253 -0.10 16.59 -7.18
N ILE A 254 -0.92 16.19 -6.21
CA ILE A 254 -2.33 16.58 -6.12
C ILE A 254 -2.44 18.11 -6.02
N ARG A 255 -1.65 18.74 -5.15
CA ARG A 255 -1.64 20.20 -5.01
C ARG A 255 -1.23 20.92 -6.29
N GLU A 256 -0.31 20.37 -7.07
CA GLU A 256 0.01 20.90 -8.40
C GLU A 256 -1.15 20.73 -9.39
N VAL A 257 -1.82 19.58 -9.38
CA VAL A 257 -2.93 19.29 -10.29
C VAL A 257 -4.14 20.17 -9.99
N VAL A 258 -4.49 20.37 -8.71
CA VAL A 258 -5.66 21.17 -8.31
C VAL A 258 -5.45 22.66 -8.58
N LYS A 259 -4.23 23.19 -8.49
CA LYS A 259 -3.91 24.59 -8.87
C LYS A 259 -4.19 24.91 -10.34
N ASP A 260 -4.16 23.90 -11.20
CA ASP A 260 -4.34 24.02 -12.66
C ASP A 260 -5.80 23.78 -13.11
N VAL A 261 -6.76 23.80 -12.17
CA VAL A 261 -8.18 23.49 -12.39
C VAL A 261 -9.06 24.74 -12.33
#